data_AF-A0A835LK70-F1
#
_entry.id   AF-A0A835LK70-F1
#
_cell.length_a   1.000
_cell.length_b   1.000
_cell.length_c   1.000
_cell.angle_alpha   90.00
_cell.angle_beta   90.00
_cell.angle_gamma   90.00
#
_symmetry.space_group_name_H-M   'P 1'
#
loop_
_entity.id
_entity.type
_entity.pdbx_description
1 polymer ?
#
loop_
_entity_poly.entity_id
_entity_poly.type
_entity_poly.pdbx_seq_one_letter_code
_entity_poly.pdbx_strand_id
1 'polypeptide(L)'
;CISLVALKIRTSPENDDISSGKHSGHSFPLCSKLLQALKNRRERFHIQTLFVDLGHNTGIDSDGYSYPIIHGLVKTCTRTISPTNFDRTSRCPNEIVKRIRVTVSSGDSTWNGKLLKTYDTKNDQFQIAARSWTSRWKYIVFSLQQLSDS
;
A
#
# COMPACT_ATOMS: atom_id res chain seq x y z
N CYS A 1 7.00 -15.59 10.47
CA CYS A 1 7.87 -15.07 9.38
C CYS A 1 7.18 -13.92 8.67
N ILE A 2 7.56 -12.68 8.97
CA ILE A 2 7.06 -11.50 8.25
C ILE A 2 8.11 -11.17 7.20
N SER A 3 7.83 -11.49 5.94
CA SER A 3 8.64 -11.04 4.81
C SER A 3 7.74 -10.20 3.93
N LEU A 4 7.81 -8.88 4.10
CA LEU A 4 7.14 -7.93 3.24
C LEU A 4 8.18 -6.92 2.74
N VAL A 5 7.99 -6.55 1.49
CA VAL A 5 8.79 -5.67 0.63
C VAL A 5 10.01 -6.32 -0.01
N ALA A 6 9.85 -6.55 -1.32
CA ALA A 6 10.95 -6.69 -2.24
C ALA A 6 11.04 -5.40 -3.10
N LEU A 7 12.27 -4.97 -3.36
CA LEU A 7 12.89 -3.81 -4.04
C LEU A 7 14.34 -4.16 -4.57
N LYS A 8 14.59 -4.71 -5.77
CA LYS A 8 15.96 -4.88 -6.33
C LYS A 8 16.36 -3.77 -7.32
N ILE A 9 17.57 -3.22 -7.19
CA ILE A 9 18.18 -2.20 -8.08
C ILE A 9 19.31 -2.83 -8.92
N ARG A 10 19.44 -2.38 -10.17
CA ARG A 10 20.69 -2.44 -10.97
C ARG A 10 20.99 -1.03 -11.49
N THR A 11 22.19 -0.53 -11.23
CA THR A 11 22.71 0.73 -11.76
C THR A 11 23.54 0.48 -13.03
N SER A 12 23.30 1.26 -14.08
CA SER A 12 24.28 1.66 -15.10
C SER A 12 23.78 2.88 -15.87
N PRO A 13 24.68 3.66 -16.51
CA PRO A 13 24.70 5.09 -16.29
C PRO A 13 24.11 5.91 -17.45
N GLU A 14 23.81 7.15 -17.06
CA GLU A 14 23.84 8.38 -17.86
C GLU A 14 22.62 8.82 -18.68
N ASN A 15 22.25 10.06 -18.33
CA ASN A 15 21.68 11.13 -19.15
C ASN A 15 20.22 10.95 -19.60
N ASP A 16 19.31 11.46 -18.78
CA ASP A 16 18.18 12.21 -19.30
C ASP A 16 17.93 13.46 -18.44
N ASP A 17 18.04 14.58 -19.14
CA ASP A 17 17.75 15.94 -18.73
C ASP A 17 16.24 16.03 -18.43
N ILE A 18 15.84 16.25 -17.17
CA ILE A 18 14.43 16.38 -16.81
C ILE A 18 14.17 17.75 -16.21
N SER A 19 13.71 18.60 -17.13
CA SER A 19 12.91 19.80 -16.90
C SER A 19 11.93 19.65 -15.72
N SER A 20 11.75 20.74 -15.00
CA SER A 20 10.88 20.92 -13.85
C SER A 20 9.39 20.71 -14.16
N GLY A 21 8.99 19.44 -14.38
CA GLY A 21 7.59 19.01 -14.46
C GLY A 21 7.09 18.52 -13.10
N LYS A 22 5.97 19.06 -12.61
CA LYS A 22 5.28 18.58 -11.39
C LYS A 22 5.00 17.07 -11.49
N HIS A 23 5.77 16.24 -10.80
CA HIS A 23 5.46 14.82 -10.62
C HIS A 23 4.25 14.67 -9.68
N SER A 24 3.03 14.64 -10.24
CA SER A 24 1.76 14.46 -9.52
C SER A 24 1.49 13.01 -9.07
N GLY A 25 2.52 12.19 -8.85
CA GLY A 25 2.41 10.78 -8.50
C GLY A 25 2.87 10.45 -7.08
N HIS A 26 2.11 9.63 -6.36
CA HIS A 26 2.49 9.17 -5.01
C HIS A 26 3.40 7.93 -5.00
N SER A 27 3.46 7.18 -6.11
CA SER A 27 4.18 5.89 -6.21
C SER A 27 5.69 6.04 -6.04
N PHE A 28 6.32 6.97 -6.76
CA PHE A 28 7.77 7.18 -6.69
C PHE A 28 8.23 7.73 -5.32
N PRO A 29 7.61 8.78 -4.74
CA PRO A 29 7.92 9.23 -3.39
C PRO A 29 7.76 8.14 -2.32
N LEU A 30 6.76 7.25 -2.47
CA LEU A 30 6.56 6.13 -1.57
C LEU A 30 7.67 5.07 -1.72
N CYS A 31 8.01 4.70 -2.96
CA CYS A 31 9.09 3.76 -3.27
C CYS A 31 10.43 4.23 -2.71
N SER A 32 10.75 5.52 -2.91
CA SER A 32 11.97 6.15 -2.39
C SER A 32 12.03 6.10 -0.85
N LYS A 33 10.93 6.44 -0.16
CA LYS A 33 10.85 6.34 1.31
C LYS A 33 11.00 4.90 1.82
N LEU A 34 10.46 3.91 1.11
CA LEU A 34 10.62 2.50 1.46
C LEU A 34 12.08 2.04 1.31
N LEU A 35 12.73 2.39 0.20
CA LEU A 35 14.15 2.10 -0.02
C LEU A 35 15.04 2.74 1.05
N GLN A 36 14.77 4.02 1.37
CA GLN A 36 15.50 4.72 2.41
C GLN A 36 15.31 4.06 3.78
N ALA A 37 14.08 3.67 4.13
CA ALA A 37 13.79 2.98 5.37
C ALA A 37 14.50 1.62 5.47
N LEU A 38 14.59 0.86 4.38
CA LEU A 38 15.35 -0.40 4.35
C LEU A 38 16.86 -0.17 4.42
N LYS A 39 17.37 0.85 3.74
CA LYS A 39 18.81 1.19 3.74
C LYS A 39 19.31 1.60 5.14
N ASN A 40 18.47 2.27 5.92
CA ASN A 40 18.82 2.77 7.25
C ASN A 40 18.79 1.70 8.36
N ARG A 41 18.43 0.47 8.03
CA ARG A 41 18.38 -0.66 8.96
C ARG A 41 19.74 -1.34 9.07
N ARG A 42 20.00 -2.00 10.21
CA ARG A 42 21.26 -2.74 10.43
C ARG A 42 21.24 -4.10 9.71
N GLU A 43 20.06 -4.64 9.53
CA GLU A 43 19.80 -5.90 8.85
C GLU A 43 20.15 -5.78 7.35
N ARG A 44 20.68 -6.86 6.78
CA ARG A 44 20.91 -6.96 5.33
C ARG A 44 19.66 -7.53 4.67
N PHE A 45 19.04 -6.73 3.80
CA PHE A 45 17.91 -7.17 3.00
C PHE A 45 18.40 -7.64 1.64
N HIS A 46 18.16 -8.91 1.31
CA HIS A 46 18.31 -9.37 -0.06
C HIS A 46 17.00 -9.17 -0.79
N ILE A 47 17.06 -8.47 -1.91
CA ILE A 47 15.86 -7.98 -2.52
C ILE A 47 15.58 -8.64 -3.88
N GLN A 48 14.40 -9.26 -4.00
CA GLN A 48 14.10 -10.26 -5.02
C GLN A 48 13.17 -9.78 -6.16
N THR A 49 12.29 -8.83 -5.91
CA THR A 49 11.24 -8.37 -6.85
C THR A 49 11.04 -6.87 -6.68
N LEU A 50 11.08 -6.04 -7.72
CA LEU A 50 10.72 -4.61 -7.66
C LEU A 50 9.80 -4.27 -8.81
N PHE A 51 8.54 -3.96 -8.51
CA PHE A 51 7.51 -3.67 -9.51
C PHE A 51 6.75 -2.39 -9.13
N VAL A 52 7.41 -1.45 -8.44
CA VAL A 52 6.79 -0.21 -7.93
C VAL A 52 7.27 1.01 -8.71
N ASP A 53 8.32 0.87 -9.53
CA ASP A 53 8.77 1.95 -10.41
C ASP A 53 7.78 2.16 -11.56
N LEU A 54 7.54 3.43 -11.88
CA LEU A 54 6.44 3.93 -12.70
C LEU A 54 6.42 3.33 -14.11
N GLY A 55 7.49 2.71 -14.61
CA GLY A 55 7.46 2.03 -15.91
C GLY A 55 6.99 0.57 -15.85
N HIS A 56 7.29 -0.16 -14.78
CA HIS A 56 7.12 -1.63 -14.78
C HIS A 56 5.72 -2.09 -14.40
N ASN A 57 4.99 -1.28 -13.63
CA ASN A 57 3.64 -1.59 -13.19
C ASN A 57 2.60 -0.58 -13.69
N THR A 58 2.90 0.18 -14.73
CA THR A 58 1.97 1.17 -15.29
C THR A 58 1.58 0.78 -16.70
N GLY A 59 0.30 0.53 -16.90
CA GLY A 59 -0.32 0.49 -18.21
C GLY A 59 -0.87 1.87 -18.56
N ILE A 60 -1.10 2.08 -19.85
CA ILE A 60 -1.79 3.26 -20.39
C ILE A 60 -3.03 2.74 -21.11
N ASP A 61 -4.20 3.29 -20.81
CA ASP A 61 -5.44 2.91 -21.48
C ASP A 61 -5.60 3.63 -22.83
N SER A 62 -6.71 3.35 -23.54
CA SER A 62 -7.01 3.97 -24.83
C SER A 62 -7.16 5.49 -24.76
N ASP A 63 -7.50 6.02 -23.59
CA ASP A 63 -7.74 7.44 -23.36
C ASP A 63 -6.47 8.16 -22.84
N GLY A 64 -5.37 7.43 -22.67
CA GLY A 64 -4.08 7.95 -22.23
C GLY A 64 -3.90 8.00 -20.70
N TYR A 65 -4.83 7.44 -19.91
CA TYR A 65 -4.70 7.41 -18.46
C TYR A 65 -3.80 6.27 -17.99
N SER A 66 -2.96 6.58 -17.01
CA SER A 66 -2.09 5.60 -16.36
C SER A 66 -2.87 4.75 -15.35
N TYR A 67 -2.71 3.43 -15.39
CA TYR A 67 -3.30 2.52 -14.41
C TYR A 67 -2.29 1.45 -13.97
N PRO A 68 -2.41 0.90 -12.74
CA PRO A 68 -1.51 -0.16 -12.30
C PRO A 68 -1.81 -1.49 -13.00
N ILE A 69 -0.80 -2.17 -13.55
CA ILE A 69 -0.97 -3.48 -14.24
C ILE A 69 -1.28 -4.59 -13.23
N ILE A 70 -0.57 -4.58 -12.09
CA ILE A 70 -0.70 -5.53 -11.00
C ILE A 70 -1.33 -4.82 -9.79
N HIS A 71 -2.48 -5.31 -9.35
CA HIS A 71 -3.25 -4.76 -8.22
C HIS A 71 -3.06 -5.54 -6.92
N GLY A 72 -2.56 -6.77 -6.98
CA GLY A 72 -2.43 -7.66 -5.82
C GLY A 72 -1.38 -8.74 -6.04
N LEU A 73 -0.73 -9.13 -4.95
CA LEU A 73 0.28 -10.19 -4.92
C LEU A 73 0.00 -11.12 -3.73
N VAL A 74 0.22 -12.42 -3.91
CA VAL A 74 0.20 -13.40 -2.83
C VAL A 74 1.46 -14.23 -2.85
N LYS A 75 1.96 -14.57 -1.65
CA LYS A 75 3.06 -15.50 -1.47
C LYS A 75 2.51 -16.85 -1.04
N THR A 76 2.75 -17.88 -1.83
CA THR A 76 2.33 -19.26 -1.54
C THR A 76 3.33 -19.97 -0.63
N CYS A 77 2.95 -21.13 -0.08
CA CYS A 77 3.83 -22.01 0.69
C CYS A 77 5.09 -22.45 -0.10
N THR A 78 5.01 -22.47 -1.44
CA THR A 78 6.14 -22.74 -2.34
C THR A 78 7.12 -21.57 -2.47
N ARG A 79 6.93 -20.50 -1.68
CA ARG A 79 7.72 -19.26 -1.70
C ARG A 79 7.66 -18.50 -3.02
N THR A 80 6.72 -18.85 -3.90
CA THR A 80 6.44 -18.14 -5.16
C THR A 80 5.55 -16.93 -4.87
N ILE A 81 5.81 -15.83 -5.58
CA ILE A 81 4.97 -14.64 -5.57
C ILE A 81 4.21 -14.60 -6.89
N SER A 82 2.89 -14.52 -6.83
CA SER A 82 2.03 -14.50 -8.02
C SER A 82 1.04 -13.34 -7.97
N PRO A 83 0.73 -12.70 -9.11
CA PRO A 83 -0.39 -11.77 -9.23
C PRO A 83 -1.69 -12.43 -8.81
N THR A 84 -2.55 -11.69 -8.13
CA THR A 84 -3.86 -12.19 -7.68
C THR A 84 -4.87 -11.07 -7.57
N ASN A 85 -6.14 -11.44 -7.67
CA ASN A 85 -7.27 -10.58 -7.35
C ASN A 85 -8.10 -11.27 -6.25
N PHE A 86 -8.44 -10.51 -5.21
CA PHE A 86 -9.31 -10.97 -4.14
C PHE A 86 -10.66 -10.25 -4.26
N ASP A 87 -11.69 -11.02 -4.57
CA ASP A 87 -13.06 -10.51 -4.58
C ASP A 87 -13.49 -10.07 -3.17
N ARG A 88 -14.63 -9.38 -3.07
CA ARG A 88 -15.09 -8.87 -1.77
C ARG A 88 -15.42 -9.98 -0.77
N THR A 89 -15.84 -11.14 -1.26
CA THR A 89 -16.27 -12.30 -0.45
C THR A 89 -15.10 -13.13 0.06
N SER A 90 -13.94 -13.07 -0.60
CA SER A 90 -12.71 -13.75 -0.23
C SER A 90 -11.81 -12.91 0.67
N ARG A 91 -12.20 -11.67 0.96
CA ARG A 91 -11.46 -10.80 1.89
C ARG A 91 -11.72 -11.25 3.33
N CYS A 92 -10.68 -11.10 4.15
CA CYS A 92 -10.68 -11.41 5.57
C CYS A 92 -11.96 -10.91 6.30
N PRO A 93 -12.45 -11.63 7.34
CA PRO A 93 -13.54 -11.17 8.19
C PRO A 93 -13.39 -9.71 8.64
N ASN A 94 -14.53 -9.01 8.75
CA ASN A 94 -14.64 -7.61 9.17
C ASN A 94 -13.91 -6.61 8.24
N GLU A 95 -13.89 -6.86 6.93
CA GLU A 95 -13.26 -6.00 5.92
C GLU A 95 -13.72 -4.54 6.03
N ILE A 96 -15.03 -4.32 6.17
CA ILE A 96 -15.62 -2.98 6.30
C ILE A 96 -15.05 -2.26 7.54
N VAL A 97 -15.03 -2.93 8.70
CA VAL A 97 -14.49 -2.37 9.95
C VAL A 97 -13.02 -2.01 9.78
N LYS A 98 -12.23 -2.85 9.10
CA LYS A 98 -10.81 -2.59 8.82
C LYS A 98 -10.63 -1.38 7.90
N ARG A 99 -11.44 -1.23 6.85
CA ARG A 99 -11.40 -0.07 5.95
C ARG A 99 -11.72 1.22 6.70
N ILE A 100 -12.81 1.25 7.46
CA ILE A 100 -13.18 2.42 8.28
C ILE A 100 -12.04 2.75 9.22
N ARG A 101 -11.47 1.75 9.91
CA ARG A 101 -10.33 1.94 10.82
C ARG A 101 -9.12 2.58 10.13
N VAL A 102 -8.76 2.16 8.91
CA VAL A 102 -7.69 2.79 8.14
C VAL A 102 -8.03 4.25 7.85
N THR A 103 -9.24 4.52 7.34
CA THR A 103 -9.69 5.87 6.99
C THR A 103 -9.66 6.83 8.17
N VAL A 104 -10.15 6.40 9.34
CA VAL A 104 -10.25 7.27 10.51
C VAL A 104 -8.96 7.38 11.33
N SER A 105 -7.98 6.51 11.08
CA SER A 105 -6.75 6.41 11.88
C SER A 105 -5.91 7.69 11.85
N SER A 106 -6.05 8.50 10.81
CA SER A 106 -5.39 9.80 10.66
C SER A 106 -5.79 10.81 11.74
N GLY A 107 -6.97 10.66 12.35
CA GLY A 107 -7.46 11.56 13.40
C GLY A 107 -6.97 11.21 14.81
N ASP A 108 -6.24 10.12 14.99
CA ASP A 108 -5.80 9.62 16.29
C ASP A 108 -4.27 9.60 16.36
N SER A 109 -3.71 10.55 17.11
CA SER A 109 -2.26 10.74 17.24
C SER A 109 -1.53 9.52 17.81
N THR A 110 -2.23 8.62 18.49
CA THR A 110 -1.63 7.38 19.01
C THR A 110 -1.19 6.41 17.90
N TRP A 111 -1.66 6.62 16.65
CA TRP A 111 -1.30 5.87 15.45
C TRP A 111 -0.22 6.52 14.59
N ASN A 112 0.28 7.70 14.96
CA ASN A 112 1.34 8.35 14.20
C ASN A 112 2.55 7.42 14.08
N GLY A 113 2.95 7.14 12.83
CA GLY A 113 4.05 6.26 12.50
C GLY A 113 3.79 4.75 12.68
N LYS A 114 2.55 4.32 12.94
CA LYS A 114 2.21 2.90 13.17
C LYS A 114 1.35 2.33 12.06
N LEU A 115 1.76 1.16 11.55
CA LEU A 115 0.90 0.35 10.69
C LEU A 115 -0.10 -0.45 11.56
N LEU A 116 -1.35 -0.54 11.13
CA LEU A 116 -2.40 -1.27 11.85
C LEU A 116 -2.13 -2.78 11.80
N LYS A 117 -1.58 -3.36 12.88
CA LYS A 117 -1.52 -4.82 13.04
C LYS A 117 -2.95 -5.37 13.16
N THR A 118 -3.28 -6.39 12.36
CA THR A 118 -4.63 -6.98 12.29
C THR A 118 -4.67 -8.49 12.48
N TYR A 119 -3.52 -9.14 12.59
CA TYR A 119 -3.40 -10.59 12.70
C TYR A 119 -2.30 -10.95 13.69
N ASP A 120 -2.62 -11.86 14.61
CA ASP A 120 -1.69 -12.44 15.55
C ASP A 120 -1.22 -13.81 15.05
N THR A 121 -0.01 -13.83 14.52
CA THR A 121 0.60 -15.04 13.98
C THR A 121 0.91 -16.09 15.04
N LYS A 122 0.95 -15.74 16.33
CA LYS A 122 1.25 -16.70 17.40
C LYS A 122 0.04 -17.55 17.75
N ASN A 123 -1.13 -16.93 17.77
CA ASN A 123 -2.39 -17.55 18.16
C ASN A 123 -3.30 -17.88 16.96
N ASP A 124 -2.84 -17.59 15.74
CA ASP A 124 -3.58 -17.78 14.48
C ASP A 124 -4.97 -17.11 14.49
N GLN A 125 -5.02 -15.84 14.93
CA GLN A 125 -6.29 -15.14 15.11
C GLN A 125 -6.24 -13.70 14.62
N PHE A 126 -7.36 -13.24 14.07
CA PHE A 126 -7.55 -11.83 13.74
C PHE A 126 -7.78 -11.02 15.02
N GLN A 127 -6.93 -10.01 15.24
CA GLN A 127 -7.07 -9.09 16.35
C GLN A 127 -7.38 -7.70 15.79
N ILE A 128 -8.67 -7.33 15.88
CA ILE A 128 -9.15 -6.01 15.49
C ILE A 128 -9.52 -5.29 16.79
N ALA A 129 -8.59 -4.49 17.31
CA ALA A 129 -8.84 -3.74 18.53
C ALA A 129 -10.04 -2.79 18.36
N ALA A 130 -10.96 -2.81 19.33
CA ALA A 130 -12.06 -1.86 19.41
C ALA A 130 -11.50 -0.43 19.56
N ARG A 131 -12.04 0.52 18.80
CA ARG A 131 -11.65 1.94 18.85
C ARG A 131 -12.89 2.81 18.70
N SER A 132 -12.81 3.98 19.32
CA SER A 132 -13.80 5.04 19.18
C SER A 132 -13.48 5.91 17.96
N TRP A 133 -14.54 6.40 17.31
CA TRP A 133 -14.48 7.33 16.19
C TRP A 133 -14.97 8.69 16.69
N THR A 134 -14.37 9.77 16.22
CA THR A 134 -14.82 11.12 16.57
C THR A 134 -16.10 11.47 15.80
N SER A 135 -16.96 12.32 16.39
CA SER A 135 -18.19 12.78 15.73
C SER A 135 -17.94 13.50 14.39
N ARG A 136 -16.73 14.05 14.20
CA ARG A 136 -16.29 14.65 12.93
C ARG A 136 -16.41 13.68 11.76
N TRP A 137 -16.08 12.40 11.96
CA TRP A 137 -16.18 11.41 10.89
C TRP A 137 -17.62 11.11 10.48
N LYS A 138 -18.59 11.22 11.41
CA LYS A 138 -20.01 11.11 11.06
C LYS A 138 -20.41 12.20 10.07
N TYR A 139 -20.03 13.44 10.35
CA TYR A 139 -20.30 14.57 9.44
C TYR A 139 -19.68 14.35 8.06
N ILE A 140 -18.39 13.98 8.00
CA ILE A 140 -17.70 13.73 6.73
C ILE A 140 -18.40 12.61 5.93
N VAL A 141 -18.78 11.51 6.57
CA VAL A 141 -19.48 10.41 5.90
C VAL A 141 -20.83 10.87 5.35
N PHE A 142 -21.63 11.61 6.12
CA PHE A 142 -22.91 12.14 5.65
C PHE A 142 -22.73 13.08 4.45
N SER A 143 -21.72 13.94 4.45
CA SER A 143 -21.43 14.81 3.31
C SER A 143 -21.00 14.02 2.07
N LEU A 144 -20.12 13.02 2.23
CA LEU A 144 -19.64 12.19 1.12
C LEU A 144 -20.75 11.34 0.50
N GLN A 145 -21.74 10.89 1.29
CA GLN A 145 -22.90 10.13 0.79
C GLN A 145 -23.79 10.93 -0.17
N GLN A 146 -23.67 12.26 -0.19
CA GLN A 146 -24.44 13.12 -1.10
C GLN A 146 -23.71 13.40 -2.42
N LEU A 147 -22.47 12.92 -2.58
CA LEU A 147 -21.68 13.12 -3.79
C LEU A 147 -21.91 11.99 -4.79
N SER A 148 -21.75 12.30 -6.08
CA SER A 148 -21.68 11.29 -7.14
C SER A 148 -20.32 10.58 -7.13
N ASP A 149 -20.25 9.43 -7.80
CA ASP A 149 -19.02 8.61 -7.92
C ASP A 149 -17.94 9.22 -8.85
N SER A 150 -18.23 10.37 -9.46
CA SER A 150 -17.38 11.10 -10.43
C SER A 150 -16.41 12.07 -9.75
#